data_AF-A0A0Q9JZ78-F1
#
_entry.id   AF-A0A0Q9JZ78-F1
#
_cell.length_a   1.000
_cell.length_b   1.000
_cell.length_c   1.000
_cell.angle_alpha   90.00
_cell.angle_beta   90.00
_cell.angle_gamma   90.00
#
_symmetry.space_group_name_H-M   'P 1'
#
loop_
_entity.id
_entity.type
_entity.pdbx_description
1 polymer ?
#
loop_
_entity_poly.entity_id
_entity_poly.type
_entity_poly.pdbx_seq_one_letter_code
_entity_poly.pdbx_strand_id
1 'polypeptide(L)'
;MAKTDDTALVETVRSWPGVSLRPHRFGGTEFVVNGKEIGHMHGVSLVDLMLPKAARDEAIELGKAVPHHVLPESNWVSVHLRTETDVRCALELLRFKYDLLVSSEA
;
A
#
# COMPACT_ATOMS: atom_id res chain seq x y z
N MET A 1 10.42 -2.74 22.79
CA MET A 1 10.67 -2.52 21.36
C MET A 1 9.74 -1.42 20.90
N ALA A 2 10.28 -0.31 20.39
CA ALA A 2 9.50 0.88 20.06
C ALA A 2 8.60 0.61 18.83
N LYS A 3 7.29 0.85 18.98
CA LYS A 3 6.33 0.98 17.87
C LYS A 3 6.65 2.27 17.13
N THR A 4 7.51 2.25 16.13
CA THR A 4 7.97 3.48 15.45
C THR A 4 7.68 3.50 13.95
N ASP A 5 7.19 2.41 13.37
CA ASP A 5 7.27 2.26 11.92
C ASP A 5 6.00 2.69 11.17
N ASP A 6 4.86 2.81 11.86
CA ASP A 6 3.58 3.21 11.24
C ASP A 6 3.58 4.69 10.84
N THR A 7 4.22 5.53 11.66
CA THR A 7 4.41 6.95 11.36
C THR A 7 5.38 7.12 10.20
N ALA A 8 6.47 6.35 10.18
CA ALA A 8 7.50 6.43 9.14
C ALA A 8 6.96 6.03 7.75
N LEU A 9 6.13 4.98 7.65
CA LEU A 9 5.50 4.60 6.37
C LEU A 9 4.57 5.72 5.88
N VAL A 10 3.66 6.19 6.73
CA VAL A 10 2.69 7.23 6.37
C VAL A 10 3.40 8.53 5.97
N GLU A 11 4.40 8.96 6.73
CA GLU A 11 5.20 10.15 6.43
C GLU A 11 5.97 10.00 5.11
N THR A 12 6.55 8.81 4.86
CA THR A 12 7.25 8.52 3.61
C THR A 12 6.30 8.64 2.42
N VAL A 13 5.14 7.99 2.47
CA VAL A 13 4.17 8.01 1.38
C VAL A 13 3.58 9.41 1.19
N ARG A 14 3.28 10.12 2.28
CA ARG A 14 2.82 11.52 2.25
C ARG A 14 3.84 12.48 1.65
N SER A 15 5.13 12.16 1.73
CA SER A 15 6.19 12.99 1.16
C SER A 15 6.27 12.92 -0.37
N TRP A 16 5.60 11.93 -0.99
CA TRP A 16 5.62 11.78 -2.44
C TRP A 16 4.83 12.91 -3.13
N PRO A 17 5.32 13.45 -4.26
CA PRO A 17 4.66 14.55 -4.96
C PRO A 17 3.19 14.26 -5.28
N GLY A 18 2.31 15.19 -4.92
CA GLY A 18 0.88 15.10 -5.22
C GLY A 18 0.10 14.08 -4.38
N VAL A 19 0.74 13.41 -3.41
CA VAL A 19 0.04 12.50 -2.49
C VAL A 19 -0.71 13.29 -1.42
N SER A 20 -1.95 12.88 -1.18
CA SER A 20 -2.80 13.35 -0.09
C SER A 20 -3.31 12.17 0.74
N LEU A 21 -3.58 12.42 2.02
CA LEU A 21 -4.19 11.45 2.94
C LEU A 21 -5.67 11.75 3.09
N ARG A 22 -6.53 10.72 3.04
CA ARG A 22 -7.96 10.87 3.29
C ARG A 22 -8.48 9.73 4.18
N PRO A 23 -9.61 9.93 4.88
CA PRO A 23 -10.31 8.82 5.51
C PRO A 23 -10.78 7.81 4.45
N HIS A 24 -10.46 6.53 4.64
CA HIS A 24 -10.93 5.49 3.74
C HIS A 24 -12.36 5.05 4.12
N ARG A 25 -13.21 4.77 3.12
CA ARG A 25 -14.64 4.48 3.32
C ARG A 25 -14.93 3.20 4.14
N PHE A 26 -13.96 2.30 4.23
CA PHE A 26 -14.03 1.08 5.04
C PHE A 26 -13.22 1.18 6.34
N GLY A 27 -12.93 2.41 6.77
CA GLY A 27 -12.05 2.70 7.89
C GLY A 27 -10.58 2.70 7.49
N GLY A 28 -9.77 3.48 8.21
CA GLY A 28 -8.35 3.65 7.92
C GLY A 28 -8.02 4.94 7.15
N THR A 29 -6.82 4.98 6.59
CA THR A 29 -6.30 6.13 5.84
C THR A 29 -5.91 5.69 4.43
N GLU A 30 -6.50 6.32 3.41
CA GLU A 30 -6.13 6.11 2.01
C GLU A 30 -5.06 7.11 1.57
N PHE A 31 -4.10 6.62 0.78
CA PHE A 31 -3.10 7.41 0.07
C PHE A 31 -3.60 7.69 -1.35
N VAL A 32 -3.72 8.96 -1.73
CA VAL A 32 -4.35 9.34 -2.99
C VAL A 32 -3.42 10.26 -3.78
N VAL A 33 -3.20 9.96 -5.05
CA VAL A 33 -2.50 10.81 -6.03
C VAL A 33 -3.39 11.02 -7.25
N ASN A 34 -3.50 12.26 -7.73
CA ASN A 34 -4.34 12.61 -8.89
C ASN A 34 -5.80 12.10 -8.80
N GLY A 35 -6.36 12.08 -7.58
CA GLY A 35 -7.71 11.57 -7.31
C GLY A 35 -7.86 10.05 -7.38
N LYS A 36 -6.76 9.30 -7.59
CA LYS A 36 -6.72 7.83 -7.64
C LYS A 36 -6.03 7.27 -6.41
N GLU A 37 -6.56 6.19 -5.87
CA GLU A 37 -6.01 5.50 -4.70
C GLU A 37 -4.74 4.72 -5.06
N ILE A 38 -3.67 4.92 -4.28
CA ILE A 38 -2.44 4.12 -4.30
C ILE A 38 -2.63 2.87 -3.45
N GLY A 39 -3.19 3.04 -2.26
CA GLY A 39 -3.53 1.99 -1.29
C GLY A 39 -4.05 2.64 -0.01
N HIS A 40 -4.40 1.82 0.98
CA HIS A 40 -4.86 2.30 2.28
C HIS A 40 -4.32 1.47 3.43
N MET A 41 -4.31 2.09 4.61
CA MET A 41 -3.91 1.48 5.86
C MET A 41 -5.10 1.28 6.80
N HIS A 42 -5.22 0.09 7.37
CA HIS A 42 -6.12 -0.18 8.50
C HIS A 42 -5.35 -0.04 9.81
N GLY A 43 -5.50 1.12 10.46
CA GLY A 43 -4.81 1.44 11.70
C GLY A 43 -3.30 1.43 11.50
N VAL A 44 -2.61 0.59 12.26
CA VAL A 44 -1.14 0.49 12.31
C VAL A 44 -0.59 -0.86 11.84
N SER A 45 -1.44 -1.75 11.34
CA SER A 45 -1.06 -3.17 11.21
C SER A 45 -1.18 -3.75 9.82
N LEU A 46 -1.86 -3.07 8.91
CA LEU A 46 -2.24 -3.65 7.62
C LEU A 46 -2.30 -2.58 6.54
N VAL A 47 -1.66 -2.86 5.40
CA VAL A 47 -1.76 -2.09 4.17
C VAL A 47 -2.46 -2.95 3.13
N ASP A 48 -3.50 -2.40 2.50
CA ASP A 48 -4.20 -3.01 1.38
C ASP A 48 -4.04 -2.14 0.13
N LEU A 49 -3.77 -2.79 -1.00
CA LEU A 49 -3.66 -2.10 -2.29
C LEU A 49 -3.98 -3.01 -3.47
N MET A 50 -4.46 -2.43 -4.56
CA MET A 50 -4.75 -3.13 -5.81
C MET A 50 -3.61 -2.98 -6.82
N LEU A 51 -3.12 -4.12 -7.30
CA LEU A 51 -2.02 -4.20 -8.28
C LEU A 51 -2.50 -4.72 -9.64
N PRO A 52 -1.81 -4.45 -10.76
CA PRO A 52 -1.97 -5.24 -11.98
C PRO A 52 -1.72 -6.73 -11.69
N LYS A 53 -2.45 -7.62 -12.37
CA LYS A 53 -2.42 -9.08 -12.10
C LYS A 53 -1.01 -9.67 -12.00
N ALA A 54 -0.14 -9.35 -12.96
CA ALA A 54 1.24 -9.86 -12.98
C ALA A 54 2.04 -9.40 -11.73
N ALA A 55 1.94 -8.12 -11.37
CA ALA A 55 2.59 -7.58 -10.18
C ALA A 55 2.00 -8.14 -8.87
N ARG A 56 0.68 -8.41 -8.85
CA ARG A 56 0.03 -9.10 -7.72
C ARG A 56 0.59 -10.50 -7.54
N ASP A 57 0.68 -11.27 -8.62
CA ASP A 57 1.12 -12.67 -8.58
C ASP A 57 2.60 -12.74 -8.15
N GLU A 58 3.46 -11.87 -8.70
CA GLU A 58 4.87 -11.74 -8.30
C GLU A 58 5.04 -11.32 -6.82
N ALA A 59 4.28 -10.31 -6.35
CA ALA A 59 4.36 -9.85 -4.97
C ALA A 59 4.04 -10.98 -3.97
N ILE A 60 3.10 -11.87 -4.32
CA ILE A 60 2.73 -13.01 -3.49
C ILE A 60 3.75 -14.14 -3.59
N GLU A 61 4.24 -14.45 -4.79
CA GLU A 61 5.27 -15.47 -4.99
C GLU A 61 6.57 -15.13 -4.23
N LEU A 62 6.94 -13.85 -4.21
CA LEU A 62 8.11 -13.35 -3.48
C LEU A 62 7.85 -13.16 -1.97
N GLY A 63 6.64 -13.42 -1.49
CA GLY A 63 6.27 -13.26 -0.08
C GLY A 63 6.22 -11.81 0.42
N LYS A 64 6.16 -10.83 -0.50
CA LYS A 64 6.04 -9.39 -0.15
C LYS A 64 4.64 -9.03 0.32
N ALA A 65 3.63 -9.77 -0.12
CA ALA A 65 2.25 -9.59 0.26
C ALA A 65 1.53 -10.93 0.28
N VAL A 66 0.31 -10.94 0.83
CA VAL A 66 -0.60 -12.08 0.78
C VAL A 66 -1.86 -11.71 -0.01
N PRO A 67 -2.62 -12.69 -0.53
CA PRO A 67 -3.94 -12.42 -1.09
C PRO A 67 -4.79 -11.61 -0.10
N HIS A 68 -5.58 -10.66 -0.61
CA HIS A 68 -6.41 -9.83 0.25
C HIS A 68 -7.35 -10.66 1.13
N HIS A 69 -7.35 -10.36 2.43
CA HIS A 69 -8.01 -11.19 3.44
C HIS A 69 -9.54 -11.30 3.28
N VAL A 70 -10.20 -10.31 2.66
CA VAL A 70 -11.65 -10.35 2.35
C VAL A 70 -11.95 -10.70 0.89
N LEU A 71 -11.03 -10.38 -0.04
CA LEU A 71 -11.25 -10.49 -1.49
C LEU A 71 -10.09 -11.29 -2.14
N PRO A 72 -9.86 -12.55 -1.73
CA PRO A 72 -8.63 -13.27 -2.05
C PRO A 72 -8.46 -13.58 -3.54
N GLU A 73 -9.56 -13.67 -4.29
CA GLU A 73 -9.57 -13.93 -5.73
C GLU A 73 -9.43 -12.67 -6.59
N SER A 74 -9.37 -11.50 -5.96
CA SER A 74 -9.19 -10.22 -6.65
C SER A 74 -7.70 -9.88 -6.83
N ASN A 75 -7.46 -8.74 -7.48
CA ASN A 75 -6.12 -8.18 -7.61
C ASN A 75 -5.68 -7.35 -6.38
N TRP A 76 -6.45 -7.37 -5.30
CA TRP A 76 -6.03 -6.80 -4.03
C TRP A 76 -5.04 -7.72 -3.32
N VAL A 77 -4.08 -7.09 -2.67
CA VAL A 77 -3.14 -7.76 -1.75
C VAL A 77 -3.12 -7.05 -0.41
N SER A 78 -2.74 -7.80 0.62
CA SER A 78 -2.57 -7.32 1.99
C SER A 78 -1.11 -7.46 2.42
N VAL A 79 -0.56 -6.45 3.09
CA VAL A 79 0.76 -6.50 3.75
C VAL A 79 0.56 -6.25 5.25
N HIS A 80 0.89 -7.25 6.08
CA HIS A 80 0.81 -7.11 7.53
C HIS A 80 2.09 -6.47 8.05
N LEU A 81 2.00 -5.33 8.72
CA LEU A 81 3.15 -4.57 9.22
C LEU A 81 3.63 -5.13 10.57
N ARG A 82 4.34 -6.27 10.56
CA ARG A 82 4.84 -6.93 11.79
C ARG A 82 6.33 -6.71 12.00
N THR A 83 7.06 -6.42 10.93
CA THR A 83 8.51 -6.30 10.88
C THR A 83 8.93 -5.15 9.97
N GLU A 84 10.17 -4.69 10.12
CA GLU A 84 10.77 -3.71 9.20
C GLU A 84 10.81 -4.20 7.75
N THR A 85 10.89 -5.51 7.53
CA THR A 85 10.79 -6.11 6.19
C THR A 85 9.40 -5.90 5.60
N ASP A 86 8.34 -6.08 6.39
CA ASP A 86 6.97 -5.85 5.94
C ASP A 86 6.74 -4.38 5.56
N VAL A 87 7.29 -3.45 6.35
CA VAL A 87 7.24 -2.01 6.07
C VAL A 87 7.93 -1.69 4.75
N ARG A 88 9.12 -2.27 4.51
CA ARG A 88 9.83 -2.12 3.23
C ARG A 88 9.03 -2.70 2.08
N CYS A 89 8.45 -3.89 2.22
CA CYS A 89 7.60 -4.49 1.20
C CYS A 89 6.36 -3.63 0.90
N ALA A 90 5.70 -3.09 1.91
CA ALA A 90 4.57 -2.18 1.74
C ALA A 90 4.99 -0.91 0.99
N LEU A 91 6.11 -0.28 1.37
CA LEU A 91 6.63 0.90 0.69
C LEU A 91 7.00 0.62 -0.77
N GLU A 92 7.62 -0.52 -1.07
CA GLU A 92 7.94 -0.93 -2.45
C GLU A 92 6.67 -1.06 -3.31
N LEU A 93 5.65 -1.75 -2.80
CA LEU A 93 4.41 -1.98 -3.54
C LEU A 93 3.59 -0.70 -3.71
N LEU A 94 3.52 0.15 -2.67
CA LEU A 94 2.90 1.46 -2.74
C LEU A 94 3.65 2.36 -3.75
N ARG A 95 4.98 2.31 -3.76
CA ARG A 95 5.80 3.11 -4.67
C ARG A 95 5.57 2.68 -6.11
N PHE A 96 5.58 1.38 -6.38
CA PHE A 96 5.25 0.83 -7.68
C PHE A 96 3.87 1.31 -8.16
N LYS A 97 2.85 1.25 -7.30
CA LYS A 97 1.51 1.72 -7.65
C LYS A 97 1.46 3.23 -7.89
N TYR A 98 2.15 4.02 -7.07
CA TYR A 98 2.29 5.46 -7.27
C TYR A 98 2.90 5.78 -8.64
N ASP A 99 4.02 5.13 -9.00
CA ASP A 99 4.73 5.37 -10.26
C ASP A 99 3.83 5.03 -11.48
N LEU A 100 3.01 3.98 -11.40
CA LEU A 100 1.99 3.68 -12.42
C LEU A 100 0.93 4.78 -12.55
N LEU A 101 0.45 5.32 -11.42
CA LEU A 101 -0.61 6.34 -11.41
C LEU A 101 -0.13 7.71 -11.90
N VAL A 102 1.14 8.05 -11.70
CA VAL A 102 1.72 9.31 -12.21
C VAL A 102 2.22 9.18 -13.64
N SER A 103 2.64 7.99 -14.07
CA SER A 103 3.08 7.75 -15.47
C SER A 103 1.92 7.59 -16.46
N SER A 104 0.72 7.27 -15.96
CA SER A 104 -0.50 7.15 -16.78
C SER A 104 -1.21 8.48 -17.05
N GLU A 105 -0.64 9.60 -16.58
CA GLU A 105 -1.12 10.97 -16.80
C GLU A 105 -0.23 11.76 -17.79
N ALA A 106 0.64 11.07 -18.54
CA ALA A 106 1.48 11.63 -19.60
C ALA A 106 0.93 11.33 -21.01
#